data_AF-A0A8J3HZF9-F1
#
_entry.id   AF-A0A8J3HZF9-F1
#
_cell.length_a   1.000
_cell.length_b   1.000
_cell.length_c   1.000
_cell.angle_alpha   90.00
_cell.angle_beta   90.00
_cell.angle_gamma   90.00
#
_symmetry.space_group_name_H-M   'P 1'
#
loop_
_entity.id
_entity.type
_entity.pdbx_description
1 polymer ?
#
loop_
_entity_poly.entity_id
_entity_poly.type
_entity_poly.pdbx_seq_one_letter_code
_entity_poly.pdbx_strand_id
1 'polypeptide(L)'
;MHAQDTDDWIVTEEGLYVATRGFLIRRGYCCASRCRNCPYINWRENPEWEPVPETEVQHARVASRSLAAARFLLKQHEEALQHNNPTNHDYHQRMAQHYRALLTHWKER
;
A
#
# COMPACT_ATOMS: atom_id res chain seq x y z
N MET A 1 10.66 -29.87 11.28
CA MET A 1 11.49 -28.97 10.45
C MET A 1 10.56 -28.31 9.46
N HIS A 2 10.19 -27.04 9.68
CA HIS A 2 9.34 -26.31 8.73
C HIS A 2 10.24 -25.74 7.64
N ALA A 3 10.05 -26.16 6.39
CA ALA A 3 10.66 -25.53 5.24
C ALA A 3 10.16 -24.10 5.15
N GLN A 4 11.04 -23.12 5.38
CA GLN A 4 10.79 -21.73 5.04
C GLN A 4 11.07 -21.59 3.55
N ASP A 5 10.02 -21.71 2.73
CA ASP A 5 10.08 -21.23 1.35
C ASP A 5 10.30 -19.71 1.40
N THR A 6 11.46 -19.28 0.93
CA THR A 6 11.89 -17.87 0.99
C THR A 6 11.24 -17.06 -0.13
N ASP A 7 9.91 -16.99 -0.14
CA ASP A 7 9.09 -16.15 -1.03
C ASP A 7 9.07 -14.67 -0.60
N ASP A 8 10.00 -14.25 0.26
CA ASP A 8 10.08 -12.88 0.76
C ASP A 8 10.78 -11.92 -0.21
N TRP A 9 11.64 -12.46 -1.08
CA TRP A 9 12.52 -11.68 -1.94
C TRP A 9 12.56 -12.23 -3.36
N ILE A 10 12.54 -11.34 -4.34
CA ILE A 10 12.88 -11.61 -5.74
C ILE A 10 14.28 -11.03 -5.98
N VAL A 11 15.21 -11.85 -6.45
CA VAL A 11 16.53 -11.39 -6.89
C VAL A 11 16.45 -11.09 -8.38
N THR A 12 16.77 -9.85 -8.78
CA THR A 12 16.79 -9.45 -10.20
C THR A 12 18.06 -9.95 -10.91
N GLU A 13 18.10 -9.87 -12.24
CA GLU A 13 19.27 -10.25 -13.04
C GLU A 13 20.53 -9.43 -12.66
N GLU A 14 20.34 -8.21 -12.16
CA GLU A 14 21.39 -7.32 -11.67
C GLU A 14 21.80 -7.60 -10.21
N GLY A 15 21.22 -8.61 -9.57
CA GLY A 15 21.52 -8.99 -8.19
C GLY A 15 20.84 -8.14 -7.11
N LEU A 16 19.79 -7.40 -7.44
CA LEU A 16 19.04 -6.58 -6.47
C LEU A 16 17.97 -7.42 -5.75
N TYR A 17 17.84 -7.20 -4.43
CA TYR A 17 16.81 -7.84 -3.61
C TYR A 17 15.53 -6.99 -3.59
N VAL A 18 14.44 -7.54 -4.12
CA VAL A 18 13.14 -6.87 -4.16
C VAL A 18 12.13 -7.62 -3.30
N ALA A 19 11.71 -7.00 -2.20
CA ALA A 19 10.69 -7.57 -1.31
C ALA A 19 9.40 -7.89 -2.06
N THR A 20 8.86 -9.10 -1.88
CA THR A 20 7.61 -9.52 -2.51
C THR A 20 6.41 -8.82 -1.89
N ARG A 21 5.29 -8.79 -2.61
CA ARG A 21 4.03 -8.25 -2.09
C ARG A 21 3.60 -8.99 -0.82
N GLY A 22 3.69 -10.33 -0.80
CA GLY A 22 3.32 -11.15 0.35
C GLY A 22 4.13 -10.79 1.61
N PHE A 23 5.44 -10.59 1.48
CA PHE A 23 6.26 -10.10 2.58
C PHE A 23 5.82 -8.72 3.07
N LEU A 24 5.55 -7.78 2.15
CA LEU A 24 5.16 -6.41 2.50
C LEU A 24 3.78 -6.35 3.20
N ILE A 25 2.86 -7.25 2.87
CA ILE A 25 1.58 -7.43 3.58
C ILE A 25 1.84 -7.92 5.01
N ARG A 26 2.64 -8.99 5.17
CA ARG A 26 3.00 -9.52 6.50
C ARG A 26 3.71 -8.49 7.38
N ARG A 27 4.54 -7.63 6.78
CA ARG A 27 5.21 -6.50 7.47
C ARG A 27 4.20 -5.51 8.06
N GLY A 28 3.01 -5.39 7.49
CA GLY A 28 1.89 -4.65 8.08
C GLY A 28 1.97 -3.13 7.99
N TYR A 29 2.99 -2.56 7.32
CA TYR A 29 3.10 -1.11 7.13
C TYR A 29 3.79 -0.67 5.85
N CYS A 30 3.41 0.52 5.35
CA CYS A 30 4.11 1.22 4.28
C CYS A 30 5.34 1.94 4.86
N CYS A 31 6.52 1.74 4.26
CA CYS A 31 7.74 2.46 4.65
C CYS A 31 7.89 3.82 3.97
N ALA A 32 6.93 4.21 3.12
CA ALA A 32 6.93 5.39 2.25
C ALA A 32 8.06 5.45 1.20
N SER A 33 8.75 4.34 0.94
CA SER A 33 9.83 4.26 -0.07
C SER A 33 9.33 4.08 -1.51
N ARG A 34 8.01 4.09 -1.75
CA ARG A 34 7.39 3.91 -3.07
C ARG A 34 7.86 2.66 -3.83
N CYS A 35 8.07 1.55 -3.10
CA CYS A 35 8.51 0.29 -3.71
C CYS A 35 7.46 -0.28 -4.67
N ARG A 36 7.91 -0.99 -5.72
CA ARG A 36 7.06 -1.54 -6.78
C ARG A 36 6.00 -2.54 -6.30
N ASN A 37 6.29 -3.26 -5.22
CA ASN A 37 5.41 -4.27 -4.64
C ASN A 37 4.58 -3.75 -3.46
N CYS A 38 4.57 -2.42 -3.21
CA CYS A 38 3.85 -1.86 -2.07
C CYS A 38 2.35 -2.19 -2.16
N PRO A 39 1.78 -2.86 -1.15
CA PRO A 39 0.34 -3.16 -1.15
C PRO A 39 -0.51 -1.95 -0.72
N TYR A 40 0.12 -0.84 -0.35
CA TYR A 40 -0.51 0.33 0.25
C TYR A 40 -0.49 1.60 -0.63
N ILE A 41 0.19 1.56 -1.79
CA ILE A 41 0.32 2.71 -2.71
C ILE A 41 0.07 2.20 -4.12
N ASN A 42 -0.74 2.92 -4.91
CA ASN A 42 -0.90 2.59 -6.32
C ASN A 42 0.40 2.89 -7.09
N TRP A 43 1.02 1.83 -7.62
CA TRP A 43 2.14 1.93 -8.55
C TRP A 43 1.56 2.08 -9.96
N ARG A 44 1.76 3.27 -10.55
CA ARG A 44 1.04 3.85 -11.72
C ARG A 44 1.03 3.04 -13.02
N GLU A 45 1.58 1.84 -13.05
CA GLU A 45 1.80 1.04 -14.25
C GLU A 45 1.16 -0.35 -14.19
N ASN A 46 0.38 -0.65 -13.16
CA ASN A 46 -0.30 -1.94 -13.04
C ASN A 46 -1.83 -1.78 -13.00
N PRO A 47 -2.55 -2.10 -14.10
CA PRO A 47 -4.01 -2.02 -14.13
C PRO A 47 -4.69 -3.07 -13.24
N GLU A 48 -3.99 -4.14 -12.87
CA GLU A 48 -4.46 -5.19 -11.96
C GLU A 48 -4.06 -4.93 -10.50
N TRP A 49 -3.40 -3.79 -10.20
CA TRP A 49 -3.03 -3.50 -8.83
C TRP A 49 -4.27 -3.23 -7.99
N GLU A 50 -4.36 -3.94 -6.87
CA GLU A 50 -5.39 -3.72 -5.87
C GLU A 50 -4.77 -3.31 -4.53
N PRO A 51 -5.43 -2.46 -3.73
CA PRO A 51 -5.02 -2.21 -2.36
C PRO A 51 -5.16 -3.49 -1.52
N VAL A 52 -4.39 -3.60 -0.43
CA VAL A 52 -4.60 -4.68 0.54
C VAL A 52 -6.02 -4.61 1.12
N PRO A 53 -6.72 -5.75 1.28
CA PRO A 53 -8.01 -5.78 1.97
C PRO A 53 -7.91 -5.21 3.39
N GLU A 54 -8.94 -4.51 3.84
CA GLU A 54 -8.98 -3.93 5.19
C GLU A 54 -8.72 -4.98 6.28
N THR A 55 -9.20 -6.21 6.09
CA THR A 55 -8.98 -7.34 6.99
C THR A 55 -7.51 -7.74 7.17
N GLU A 56 -6.66 -7.39 6.20
CA GLU A 56 -5.22 -7.66 6.23
C GLU A 56 -4.40 -6.45 6.71
N VAL A 57 -5.06 -5.30 6.96
CA VAL A 57 -4.40 -4.13 7.54
C VAL A 57 -4.15 -4.37 9.02
N GLN A 58 -2.89 -4.51 9.38
CA GLN A 58 -2.49 -4.72 10.76
C GLN A 58 -2.37 -3.39 11.53
N HIS A 59 -2.64 -3.44 12.83
CA HIS A 59 -2.29 -2.34 13.74
C HIS A 59 -0.77 -2.27 13.88
N ALA A 60 -0.17 -1.15 13.46
CA ALA A 60 1.26 -1.00 13.41
C ALA A 60 1.70 0.38 13.91
N ARG A 61 2.86 0.44 14.56
CA ARG A 61 3.60 1.69 14.74
C ARG A 61 4.39 1.96 13.48
N VAL A 62 4.14 3.09 12.84
CA VAL A 62 4.73 3.44 11.55
C VAL A 62 5.46 4.77 11.65
N ALA A 63 6.40 5.00 10.73
CA ALA A 63 7.10 6.27 10.67
C ALA A 63 6.13 7.41 10.33
N SER A 64 6.37 8.62 10.85
CA SER A 64 5.56 9.82 10.57
C SER A 64 5.37 10.07 9.07
N ARG A 65 6.41 9.80 8.27
CA ARG A 65 6.37 9.90 6.81
C ARG A 65 5.33 8.97 6.16
N SER A 66 5.07 7.81 6.75
CA SER A 66 4.09 6.84 6.26
C SER A 66 2.67 7.35 6.49
N LEU A 67 2.41 7.92 7.67
CA LEU A 67 1.14 8.58 7.96
C LEU A 67 0.92 9.82 7.08
N ALA A 68 1.98 10.62 6.87
CA ALA A 68 1.92 11.78 5.99
C ALA A 68 1.60 11.37 4.54
N ALA A 69 2.23 10.32 4.04
CA ALA A 69 1.94 9.78 2.72
C ALA A 69 0.49 9.27 2.59
N ALA A 70 -0.01 8.52 3.58
CA ALA A 70 -1.39 8.02 3.59
C ALA A 70 -2.41 9.17 3.60
N ARG A 71 -2.19 10.21 4.42
CA ARG A 71 -3.04 11.42 4.45
C ARG A 71 -3.02 12.18 3.13
N PHE A 72 -1.84 12.35 2.53
CA PHE A 72 -1.70 13.03 1.25
C PHE A 72 -2.46 12.29 0.15
N LEU A 73 -2.28 10.97 0.06
CA LEU A 73 -2.95 10.16 -0.96
C LEU A 73 -4.47 10.12 -0.73
N LEU A 74 -4.93 9.98 0.51
CA LEU A 74 -6.36 10.08 0.85
C LEU A 74 -6.95 11.38 0.31
N LYS A 75 -6.32 12.52 0.62
CA LYS A 75 -6.76 13.84 0.14
C LYS A 75 -6.84 13.88 -1.38
N GLN A 76 -5.83 13.38 -2.09
CA GLN A 76 -5.84 13.35 -3.56
C GLN A 76 -7.00 12.52 -4.12
N HIS A 77 -7.31 11.38 -3.52
CA HIS A 77 -8.45 10.56 -3.95
C HIS A 77 -9.79 11.22 -3.64
N GLU A 78 -9.94 11.85 -2.46
CA GLU A 78 -11.14 12.61 -2.12
C GLU A 78 -11.36 13.81 -3.05
N GLU A 79 -10.30 14.55 -3.39
CA GLU A 79 -10.36 15.63 -4.37
C GLU A 79 -10.78 15.09 -5.74
N ALA A 80 -10.20 13.98 -6.22
CA ALA A 80 -10.57 13.38 -7.50
C ALA A 80 -12.05 12.98 -7.57
N LEU A 81 -12.64 12.51 -6.47
CA LEU A 81 -14.07 12.20 -6.38
C LEU A 81 -14.95 13.45 -6.51
N GLN A 82 -14.47 14.62 -6.09
CA GLN A 82 -15.22 15.88 -6.19
C GLN A 82 -15.26 16.46 -7.61
N HIS A 83 -14.27 16.16 -8.45
CA HIS A 83 -14.14 16.75 -9.79
C HIS A 83 -15.10 16.15 -10.85
N ASN A 84 -16.08 15.33 -10.43
CA ASN A 84 -17.16 14.79 -11.27
C ASN A 84 -16.68 14.09 -12.55
N ASN A 85 -15.51 13.43 -12.50
CA ASN A 85 -14.98 12.62 -13.60
C ASN A 85 -15.34 11.14 -13.37
N PRO A 86 -16.29 10.57 -14.16
CA PRO A 86 -16.79 9.22 -13.92
C PRO A 86 -15.78 8.12 -14.25
N THR A 87 -14.75 8.43 -15.06
CA THR A 87 -13.85 7.44 -15.68
C THR A 87 -13.17 6.53 -14.67
N ASN A 88 -12.91 7.01 -13.44
CA ASN A 88 -12.22 6.25 -12.40
C ASN A 88 -12.86 6.41 -11.02
N HIS A 89 -14.15 6.75 -10.94
CA HIS A 89 -14.79 7.07 -9.67
C HIS A 89 -14.71 5.91 -8.66
N ASP A 90 -15.02 4.68 -9.09
CA ASP A 90 -14.90 3.47 -8.26
C ASP A 90 -13.48 3.27 -7.71
N TYR A 91 -12.47 3.42 -8.57
CA TYR A 91 -11.07 3.34 -8.17
C TYR A 91 -10.72 4.37 -7.07
N HIS A 92 -11.13 5.63 -7.24
CA HIS A 92 -10.87 6.65 -6.23
C HIS A 92 -11.64 6.37 -4.93
N GLN A 93 -12.85 5.80 -5.00
CA GLN A 93 -13.62 5.38 -3.82
C GLN A 93 -12.91 4.26 -3.05
N ARG A 94 -12.49 3.20 -3.76
CA ARG A 94 -11.74 2.07 -3.17
C ARG A 94 -10.45 2.54 -2.50
N MET A 95 -9.71 3.43 -3.15
CA MET A 95 -8.47 3.96 -2.59
C MET A 95 -8.69 4.87 -1.39
N ALA A 96 -9.72 5.73 -1.42
CA ALA A 96 -10.07 6.56 -0.27
C ALA A 96 -10.46 5.70 0.94
N GLN A 97 -11.25 4.64 0.73
CA GLN A 97 -11.56 3.67 1.79
C GLN A 97 -10.30 3.00 2.33
N HIS A 98 -9.40 2.55 1.45
CA HIS A 98 -8.15 1.92 1.85
C HIS A 98 -7.29 2.84 2.74
N TYR A 99 -7.04 4.09 2.33
CA TYR A 99 -6.22 4.99 3.15
C TYR A 99 -6.88 5.38 4.47
N ARG A 100 -8.22 5.46 4.52
CA ARG A 100 -8.94 5.63 5.79
C ARG A 100 -8.71 4.44 6.72
N ALA A 101 -8.80 3.21 6.22
CA ALA A 101 -8.50 2.01 7.00
C ALA A 101 -7.06 2.04 7.54
N LEU A 102 -6.07 2.35 6.69
CA LEU A 102 -4.67 2.49 7.13
C LEU A 102 -4.52 3.51 8.27
N LEU A 103 -5.15 4.68 8.14
CA LEU A 103 -5.06 5.74 9.16
C LEU A 103 -5.77 5.39 10.47
N THR A 104 -6.80 4.52 10.42
CA THR A 104 -7.44 3.98 11.62
C THR A 104 -6.52 3.02 12.37
N HIS A 105 -5.79 2.16 11.65
CA HIS A 105 -4.98 1.10 12.24
C HIS A 105 -3.54 1.50 12.56
N TRP A 106 -2.99 2.51 11.88
CA TRP A 106 -1.61 2.94 12.06
C TRP A 106 -1.47 4.07 13.08
N LYS A 107 -0.51 3.91 13.99
CA LYS A 107 -0.13 4.92 14.98
C LYS A 107 1.29 5.41 14.70
N GLU A 108 1.56 6.66 15.04
CA GLU A 108 2.91 7.22 14.92
C GLU A 108 3.88 6.48 15.86
N ARG A 109 5.08 6.17 15.36
CA ARG A 109 6.14 5.47 16.12
C ARG A 109 6.93 6.42 17.00
#